data_AF-A0A4S9F6C0-F1
#
_entry.id   AF-A0A4S9F6C0-F1
#
_cell.length_a   1.000
_cell.length_b   1.000
_cell.length_c   1.000
_cell.angle_alpha   90.00
_cell.angle_beta   90.00
_cell.angle_gamma   90.00
#
_symmetry.space_group_name_H-M   'P 1'
#
loop_
_entity.id
_entity.type
_entity.pdbx_description
1 polymer ?
#
loop_
_entity_poly.entity_id
_entity_poly.type
_entity_poly.pdbx_seq_one_letter_code
_entity_poly.pdbx_strand_id
1 'polypeptide(L)'
;MRFGFMHLTAVAQQRVKRAFRNWRFVRPPWQPEDQRSITAGDWVAVRPSDDVLATGGEGVVHLWCKIDPQTSVIIDRVIVKQVVPGAARFLMPLNWRNGNVGGEPMECYQMNLVQAQMSQRDRQHIVDCLGWGGIDSRLWRYKLYMEYCVYGILTMIMRQQKNQRHTGRSRKFKRAWPEPFIWYMFRSLARACLAMEKTYNGTGMVHGDLQAGNCMYSNEIPKHETLTVADFGSAREILPNVKDRSDMGADPCCPEYAPPELAWDPVNDTWEVPAAMHVSGKTNIYQIGMLMACAMRLEPSLPENNWRLASPGYSVPLGEQLHHNAKLTGQGIQELPKRKLNYYNGVHPKYGEDLIHLVRLCLKHDPSHRPTARRLLALINTHAIFDTTRQALARGAPIPAALRKHKIALRREDRWRIGNDRP
;
A
#
# COMPACT_ATOMS: atom_id res chain seq x y z
N MET A 1 -18.00 8.92 13.51
CA MET A 1 -17.69 8.58 14.93
C MET A 1 -16.59 7.52 14.90
N ARG A 2 -15.35 7.87 15.30
CA ARG A 2 -14.18 6.99 15.12
C ARG A 2 -14.11 5.95 16.24
N PHE A 3 -14.50 4.72 15.94
CA PHE A 3 -14.40 3.56 16.83
C PHE A 3 -13.34 2.61 16.27
N GLY A 4 -12.50 2.03 17.14
CA GLY A 4 -11.47 1.07 16.74
C GLY A 4 -10.33 0.95 17.73
N PHE A 5 -9.38 0.04 17.46
CA PHE A 5 -8.23 -0.25 18.31
C PHE A 5 -7.49 1.00 18.83
N MET A 6 -7.20 1.98 17.96
CA MET A 6 -6.44 3.18 18.34
C MET A 6 -7.19 4.12 19.29
N HIS A 7 -8.50 3.94 19.45
CA HIS A 7 -9.35 4.74 20.36
C HIS A 7 -9.52 4.07 21.72
N LEU A 8 -9.03 2.83 21.89
CA LEU A 8 -8.97 2.18 23.20
C LEU A 8 -7.95 2.87 24.09
N THR A 9 -8.15 2.82 25.41
CA THR A 9 -7.13 3.27 26.37
C THR A 9 -5.83 2.49 26.18
N ALA A 10 -4.68 3.08 26.52
CA ALA A 10 -3.38 2.41 26.40
C ALA A 10 -3.36 1.05 27.13
N VAL A 11 -4.01 0.95 28.30
CA VAL A 11 -4.15 -0.30 29.05
C VAL A 11 -4.96 -1.34 28.25
N ALA A 12 -6.07 -0.95 27.65
CA ALA A 12 -6.88 -1.84 26.83
C ALA A 12 -6.15 -2.27 25.54
N GLN A 13 -5.45 -1.36 24.87
CA GLN A 13 -4.59 -1.70 23.72
C GLN A 13 -3.53 -2.74 24.10
N GLN A 14 -2.85 -2.57 25.25
CA GLN A 14 -1.87 -3.52 25.73
C GLN A 14 -2.45 -4.89 26.09
N ARG A 15 -3.66 -4.91 26.67
CA ARG A 15 -4.39 -6.17 26.92
C ARG A 15 -4.70 -6.91 25.61
N VAL A 16 -5.17 -6.20 24.58
CA VAL A 16 -5.44 -6.78 23.25
C VAL A 16 -4.15 -7.31 22.62
N LYS A 17 -3.06 -6.53 22.63
CA LYS A 17 -1.75 -6.94 22.12
C LYS A 17 -1.22 -8.20 22.83
N ARG A 18 -1.28 -8.24 24.15
CA ARG A 18 -0.84 -9.40 24.96
C ARG A 18 -1.70 -10.63 24.69
N ALA A 19 -3.02 -10.48 24.67
CA ALA A 19 -3.95 -11.57 24.38
C ALA A 19 -3.74 -12.12 22.96
N PHE A 20 -3.44 -11.26 21.98
CA PHE A 20 -3.18 -11.68 20.61
C PHE A 20 -1.86 -12.44 20.46
N ARG A 21 -0.79 -12.04 21.16
CA ARG A 21 0.48 -12.77 21.15
C ARG A 21 0.39 -14.14 21.82
N ASN A 22 -0.41 -14.24 22.88
CA ASN A 22 -0.61 -15.49 23.63
C ASN A 22 -1.75 -16.35 23.08
N TRP A 23 -2.42 -15.89 22.02
CA TRP A 23 -3.49 -16.64 21.37
C TRP A 23 -2.92 -17.93 20.77
N ARG A 24 -3.62 -19.06 20.96
CA ARG A 24 -3.26 -20.28 20.23
C ARG A 24 -3.71 -20.13 18.79
N PHE A 25 -2.76 -20.14 17.86
CA PHE A 25 -3.06 -20.05 16.43
C PHE A 25 -4.09 -21.13 16.03
N VAL A 26 -5.11 -20.69 15.30
CA VAL A 26 -6.12 -21.57 14.71
C VAL A 26 -6.10 -21.31 13.22
N ARG A 27 -6.07 -22.37 12.41
CA ARG A 27 -6.15 -22.23 10.95
C ARG A 27 -7.47 -21.52 10.59
N PRO A 28 -7.47 -20.60 9.61
CA PRO A 28 -8.72 -20.03 9.15
C PRO A 28 -9.68 -21.15 8.70
N PRO A 29 -10.94 -21.13 9.17
CA PRO A 29 -11.97 -22.05 8.69
C PRO A 29 -12.30 -21.81 7.20
N TRP A 30 -11.96 -20.63 6.67
CA TRP A 30 -12.22 -20.24 5.29
C TRP A 30 -10.93 -19.81 4.60
N GLN A 31 -10.57 -20.51 3.52
CA GLN A 31 -9.41 -20.21 2.69
C GLN A 31 -9.85 -20.19 1.22
N PRO A 32 -9.35 -19.26 0.40
CA PRO A 32 -9.61 -19.31 -1.04
C PRO A 32 -8.94 -20.54 -1.68
N GLU A 33 -9.63 -21.21 -2.60
CA GLU A 33 -9.13 -22.44 -3.27
C GLU A 33 -7.85 -22.21 -4.08
N ASP A 34 -7.75 -21.02 -4.67
CA ASP A 34 -6.66 -20.60 -5.55
C ASP A 34 -5.41 -20.09 -4.81
N GLN A 35 -5.44 -20.07 -3.47
CA GLN A 35 -4.37 -19.55 -2.63
C GLN A 35 -3.59 -20.69 -1.97
N ARG A 36 -2.33 -20.41 -1.59
CA ARG A 36 -1.57 -21.40 -0.84
C ARG A 36 -2.29 -21.72 0.47
N SER A 37 -2.38 -23.00 0.80
CA SER A 37 -2.97 -23.44 2.07
C SER A 37 -2.04 -23.18 3.25
N ILE A 38 -2.60 -22.74 4.38
CA ILE A 38 -1.88 -22.64 5.65
C ILE A 38 -1.67 -24.05 6.21
N THR A 39 -0.42 -24.41 6.47
CA THR A 39 -0.08 -25.76 6.92
C THR A 39 -0.67 -26.10 8.30
N ALA A 40 -1.08 -27.37 8.46
CA ALA A 40 -1.60 -27.90 9.72
C ALA A 40 -0.53 -27.98 10.81
N GLY A 41 -0.89 -27.83 12.09
CA GLY A 41 0.00 -28.02 13.23
C GLY A 41 0.07 -26.81 14.14
N ASP A 42 1.06 -26.81 15.03
CA ASP A 42 1.28 -25.72 15.99
C ASP A 42 2.10 -24.59 15.37
N TRP A 43 1.67 -23.37 15.65
CA TRP A 43 2.30 -22.15 15.18
C TRP A 43 2.68 -21.28 16.37
N VAL A 44 3.78 -20.56 16.24
CA VAL A 44 4.27 -19.65 17.26
C VAL A 44 4.25 -18.21 16.75
N ALA A 45 3.77 -17.31 17.60
CA ALA A 45 3.94 -15.88 17.39
C ALA A 45 5.44 -15.55 17.44
N VAL A 46 5.93 -14.85 16.42
CA VAL A 46 7.31 -14.37 16.39
C VAL A 46 7.50 -13.32 17.46
N ARG A 47 8.19 -13.66 18.55
CA ARG A 47 8.39 -12.75 19.70
C ARG A 47 9.14 -11.47 19.29
N PRO A 48 8.56 -10.27 19.46
CA PRO A 48 9.35 -9.05 19.57
C PRO A 48 9.64 -8.81 21.04
N SER A 49 10.58 -7.91 21.30
CA SER A 49 11.08 -7.59 22.63
C SER A 49 10.02 -7.12 23.65
N ASP A 50 8.82 -6.68 23.24
CA ASP A 50 7.65 -6.50 24.15
C ASP A 50 6.30 -6.20 23.45
N ASP A 51 6.23 -6.09 22.11
CA ASP A 51 5.05 -5.58 21.37
C ASP A 51 4.60 -6.50 20.22
N VAL A 52 3.66 -6.06 19.37
CA VAL A 52 3.23 -6.67 18.09
C VAL A 52 4.08 -6.14 16.92
N LEU A 53 3.86 -6.66 15.70
CA LEU A 53 4.66 -6.24 14.54
C LEU A 53 4.25 -4.85 14.05
N ALA A 54 2.94 -4.59 14.01
CA ALA A 54 2.39 -3.29 13.67
C ALA A 54 1.00 -3.11 14.29
N THR A 55 0.56 -1.86 14.36
CA THR A 55 -0.80 -1.47 14.76
C THR A 55 -1.38 -0.54 13.70
N GLY A 56 -2.67 -0.69 13.41
CA GLY A 56 -3.44 0.22 12.56
C GLY A 56 -4.63 0.79 13.31
N GLY A 57 -5.42 1.66 12.66
CA GLY A 57 -6.61 2.28 13.25
C GLY A 57 -7.57 1.27 13.88
N GLU A 58 -7.70 0.11 13.25
CA GLU A 58 -8.66 -0.92 13.64
C GLU A 58 -8.03 -2.18 14.22
N GLY A 59 -6.72 -2.29 14.42
CA GLY A 59 -6.20 -3.56 14.91
C GLY A 59 -4.70 -3.70 15.07
N VAL A 60 -4.30 -4.95 15.26
CA VAL A 60 -2.92 -5.37 15.50
C VAL A 60 -2.51 -6.41 14.47
N VAL A 61 -1.28 -6.32 13.99
CA VAL A 61 -0.70 -7.22 12.98
C VAL A 61 0.51 -7.91 13.59
N HIS A 62 0.65 -9.21 13.33
CA HIS A 62 1.78 -9.98 13.83
C HIS A 62 2.18 -11.14 12.92
N LEU A 63 3.47 -11.50 12.95
CA LEU A 63 4.01 -12.64 12.22
C LEU A 63 3.91 -13.92 13.06
N TRP A 64 3.44 -14.98 12.41
CA TRP A 64 3.37 -16.32 12.96
C TRP A 64 4.23 -17.24 12.11
N CYS A 65 5.01 -18.09 12.76
CA CYS A 65 5.86 -19.08 12.10
C CYS A 65 5.46 -20.48 12.55
N LYS A 66 5.48 -21.41 11.61
CA LYS A 66 5.48 -22.84 11.90
C LYS A 66 6.93 -23.29 11.92
N ILE A 67 7.30 -23.95 13.01
CA ILE A 67 8.67 -24.43 13.23
C ILE A 67 8.63 -25.95 13.19
N ASP A 68 9.52 -26.55 12.43
CA ASP A 68 9.77 -27.97 12.48
C ASP A 68 10.34 -28.34 13.87
N PRO A 69 9.68 -29.23 14.63
CA PRO A 69 10.07 -29.52 16.00
C PRO A 69 11.40 -30.28 16.11
N GLN A 70 11.85 -30.95 15.04
CA GLN A 70 13.08 -31.73 15.04
C GLN A 70 14.29 -30.85 14.65
N THR A 71 14.10 -29.97 13.67
CA THR A 71 15.19 -29.18 13.09
C THR A 71 15.22 -27.73 13.57
N SER A 72 14.18 -27.27 14.28
CA SER A 72 13.96 -25.87 14.66
C SER A 72 13.93 -24.90 13.46
N VAL A 73 13.66 -25.42 12.26
CA VAL A 73 13.61 -24.64 11.02
C VAL A 73 12.21 -24.09 10.80
N ILE A 74 12.11 -22.86 10.30
CA ILE A 74 10.83 -22.30 9.88
C ILE A 74 10.40 -23.02 8.60
N ILE A 75 9.24 -23.66 8.63
CA ILE A 75 8.67 -24.40 7.49
C ILE A 75 7.47 -23.68 6.87
N ASP A 76 6.89 -22.72 7.58
CA ASP A 76 5.82 -21.87 7.08
C ASP A 76 5.75 -20.56 7.89
N ARG A 77 5.16 -19.52 7.31
CA ARG A 77 5.02 -18.19 7.92
C ARG A 77 3.79 -17.47 7.40
N VAL A 78 3.08 -16.78 8.28
CA VAL A 78 1.83 -16.08 7.96
C VAL A 78 1.75 -14.78 8.75
N ILE A 79 1.29 -13.71 8.10
CA ILE A 79 0.85 -12.51 8.80
C ILE A 79 -0.59 -12.71 9.26
N VAL A 80 -0.84 -12.47 10.55
CA VAL A 80 -2.20 -12.43 11.10
C VAL A 80 -2.52 -11.00 11.50
N LYS A 81 -3.60 -10.45 10.96
CA LYS A 81 -4.20 -9.17 11.36
C LYS A 81 -5.40 -9.48 12.24
N GLN A 82 -5.34 -9.13 13.52
CA GLN A 82 -6.53 -9.13 14.38
C GLN A 82 -7.18 -7.75 14.30
N VAL A 83 -8.38 -7.74 13.72
CA VAL A 83 -9.20 -6.54 13.56
C VAL A 83 -10.14 -6.43 14.76
N VAL A 84 -10.14 -5.24 15.37
CA VAL A 84 -10.93 -4.80 16.53
C VAL A 84 -11.56 -3.45 16.16
N PRO A 85 -12.54 -3.43 15.23
CA PRO A 85 -13.12 -2.20 14.70
C PRO A 85 -14.15 -1.56 15.65
N GLY A 86 -14.51 -2.26 16.74
CA GLY A 86 -15.55 -1.85 17.68
C GLY A 86 -16.97 -2.14 17.18
N ALA A 87 -17.95 -2.04 18.08
CA ALA A 87 -19.33 -2.48 17.83
C ALA A 87 -19.95 -1.86 16.58
N ALA A 88 -19.88 -0.53 16.44
CA ALA A 88 -20.53 0.20 15.34
C ALA A 88 -20.07 -0.26 13.96
N ARG A 89 -18.76 -0.44 13.78
CA ARG A 89 -18.18 -0.91 12.51
C ARG A 89 -18.32 -2.42 12.33
N PHE A 90 -18.17 -3.20 13.40
CA PHE A 90 -18.39 -4.65 13.32
C PHE A 90 -19.82 -4.99 12.92
N LEU A 91 -20.82 -4.25 13.42
CA LEU A 91 -22.23 -4.51 13.10
C LEU A 91 -22.68 -3.87 11.78
N MET A 92 -21.83 -3.08 11.11
CA MET A 92 -22.18 -2.42 9.86
C MET A 92 -22.18 -3.45 8.71
N PRO A 93 -23.33 -3.70 8.04
CA PRO A 93 -23.41 -4.71 6.98
C PRO A 93 -22.43 -4.48 5.83
N LEU A 94 -22.14 -3.22 5.50
CA LEU A 94 -21.19 -2.83 4.45
C LEU A 94 -19.76 -3.35 4.67
N ASN A 95 -19.39 -3.75 5.89
CA ASN A 95 -18.06 -4.33 6.18
C ASN A 95 -18.00 -5.84 5.95
N TRP A 96 -19.10 -6.46 5.54
CA TRP A 96 -19.21 -7.90 5.33
C TRP A 96 -19.81 -8.21 3.96
N ARG A 97 -19.33 -9.27 3.34
CA ARG A 97 -19.84 -9.73 2.04
C ARG A 97 -21.34 -9.97 2.13
N ASN A 98 -22.08 -9.44 1.16
CA ASN A 98 -23.54 -9.51 1.06
C ASN A 98 -24.28 -9.02 2.32
N GLY A 99 -23.65 -8.18 3.14
CA GLY A 99 -24.25 -7.69 4.39
C GLY A 99 -24.28 -8.71 5.53
N ASN A 100 -23.68 -9.88 5.38
CA ASN A 100 -23.73 -10.94 6.39
C ASN A 100 -22.76 -10.68 7.54
N VAL A 101 -23.22 -9.95 8.57
CA VAL A 101 -22.41 -9.59 9.75
C VAL A 101 -21.82 -10.82 10.44
N GLY A 102 -20.50 -10.86 10.61
CA GLY A 102 -19.77 -12.01 11.14
C GLY A 102 -19.42 -13.08 10.08
N GLY A 103 -19.80 -12.87 8.81
CA GLY A 103 -19.41 -13.67 7.66
C GLY A 103 -18.04 -13.27 7.09
N GLU A 104 -17.89 -13.30 5.76
CA GLU A 104 -16.65 -12.93 5.08
C GLU A 104 -16.41 -11.41 5.16
N PRO A 105 -15.29 -10.94 5.77
CA PRO A 105 -14.97 -9.52 5.82
C PRO A 105 -14.70 -8.95 4.42
N MET A 106 -15.14 -7.72 4.17
CA MET A 106 -14.94 -7.06 2.87
C MET A 106 -13.47 -6.93 2.46
N GLU A 107 -12.54 -6.76 3.41
CA GLU A 107 -11.11 -6.71 3.11
C GLU A 107 -10.62 -7.99 2.39
N CYS A 108 -11.06 -9.18 2.82
CA CYS A 108 -10.65 -10.42 2.14
C CYS A 108 -11.42 -10.61 0.83
N TYR A 109 -12.74 -10.36 0.83
CA TYR A 109 -13.55 -10.51 -0.38
C TYR A 109 -13.04 -9.64 -1.53
N GLN A 110 -12.74 -8.37 -1.26
CA GLN A 110 -12.28 -7.42 -2.27
C GLN A 110 -10.90 -7.77 -2.81
N MET A 111 -9.98 -8.15 -1.93
CA MET A 111 -8.64 -8.59 -2.33
C MET A 111 -8.70 -9.82 -3.25
N ASN A 112 -9.51 -10.82 -2.91
CA ASN A 112 -9.74 -12.01 -3.73
C ASN A 112 -10.42 -11.67 -5.07
N LEU A 113 -11.39 -10.75 -5.06
CA LEU A 113 -12.08 -10.29 -6.25
C LEU A 113 -11.12 -9.64 -7.26
N VAL A 114 -10.18 -8.81 -6.77
CA VAL A 114 -9.14 -8.20 -7.61
C VAL A 114 -8.20 -9.26 -8.17
N GLN A 115 -7.70 -10.18 -7.34
CA GLN A 115 -6.82 -11.26 -7.80
C GLN A 115 -7.48 -12.17 -8.86
N ALA A 116 -8.79 -12.40 -8.77
CA ALA A 116 -9.54 -13.17 -9.77
C ALA A 116 -9.54 -12.51 -11.17
N GLN A 117 -9.30 -11.19 -11.25
CA GLN A 117 -9.19 -10.46 -12.52
C GLN A 117 -7.76 -10.45 -13.10
N MET A 118 -6.81 -11.09 -12.42
CA MET A 118 -5.39 -11.11 -12.79
C MET A 118 -4.97 -12.44 -13.41
N SER A 119 -4.02 -12.37 -14.33
CA SER A 119 -3.29 -13.57 -14.77
C SER A 119 -2.50 -14.16 -13.59
N GLN A 120 -2.22 -15.46 -13.61
CA GLN A 120 -1.43 -16.12 -12.57
C GLN A 120 -0.10 -15.40 -12.29
N ARG A 121 0.55 -14.87 -13.33
CA ARG A 121 1.81 -14.12 -13.22
C ARG A 121 1.64 -12.77 -12.52
N ASP A 122 0.48 -12.13 -12.63
CA ASP A 122 0.26 -10.79 -12.11
C ASP A 122 -0.34 -10.79 -10.70
N ARG A 123 -0.85 -11.93 -10.20
CA ARG A 123 -1.39 -12.07 -8.83
C ARG A 123 -0.41 -11.62 -7.74
N GLN A 124 0.90 -11.81 -7.94
CA GLN A 124 1.98 -11.32 -7.06
C GLN A 124 1.95 -9.80 -6.76
N HIS A 125 1.17 -9.00 -7.51
CA HIS A 125 1.01 -7.57 -7.28
C HIS A 125 -0.06 -7.22 -6.25
N ILE A 126 -0.77 -8.21 -5.70
CA ILE A 126 -1.75 -8.09 -4.64
C ILE A 126 -1.38 -9.06 -3.52
N VAL A 127 -1.50 -8.63 -2.26
CA VAL A 127 -1.16 -9.49 -1.12
C VAL A 127 -2.13 -10.68 -1.11
N ASP A 128 -1.60 -11.89 -0.88
CA ASP A 128 -2.45 -13.07 -0.79
C ASP A 128 -3.33 -13.05 0.46
N CYS A 129 -4.67 -13.16 0.28
CA CYS A 129 -5.60 -13.48 1.38
C CYS A 129 -5.52 -14.99 1.62
N LEU A 130 -4.81 -15.41 2.65
CA LEU A 130 -4.70 -16.81 3.03
C LEU A 130 -5.93 -17.30 3.83
N GLY A 131 -6.89 -16.41 4.10
CA GLY A 131 -8.16 -16.74 4.73
C GLY A 131 -8.58 -15.76 5.82
N TRP A 132 -9.70 -16.09 6.46
CA TRP A 132 -10.27 -15.30 7.56
C TRP A 132 -10.93 -16.20 8.61
N GLY A 133 -11.14 -15.67 9.81
CA GLY A 133 -11.82 -16.40 10.89
C GLY A 133 -11.70 -15.74 12.25
N GLY A 134 -11.82 -16.53 13.31
CA GLY A 134 -11.71 -16.05 14.69
C GLY A 134 -12.74 -14.97 15.03
N ILE A 135 -13.95 -15.10 14.45
CA ILE A 135 -15.06 -14.18 14.66
C ILE A 135 -15.51 -14.28 16.12
N ASP A 136 -15.56 -13.13 16.79
CA ASP A 136 -16.00 -13.01 18.16
C ASP A 136 -16.92 -11.79 18.25
N SER A 137 -18.22 -12.04 18.18
CA SER A 137 -19.27 -11.02 18.20
C SER A 137 -19.42 -10.34 19.56
N ARG A 138 -18.92 -10.95 20.64
CA ARG A 138 -18.95 -10.37 21.99
C ARG A 138 -17.86 -9.30 22.16
N LEU A 139 -16.71 -9.52 21.54
CA LEU A 139 -15.57 -8.60 21.58
C LEU A 139 -15.39 -7.82 20.28
N TRP A 140 -16.33 -7.94 19.35
CA TRP A 140 -16.35 -7.27 18.04
C TRP A 140 -15.00 -7.36 17.33
N ARG A 141 -14.51 -8.58 17.12
CA ARG A 141 -13.21 -8.82 16.50
C ARG A 141 -13.24 -10.00 15.55
N TYR A 142 -12.30 -9.98 14.61
CA TYR A 142 -12.04 -11.07 13.67
C TYR A 142 -10.55 -11.09 13.29
N LYS A 143 -10.14 -12.11 12.53
CA LYS A 143 -8.77 -12.29 12.04
C LYS A 143 -8.73 -12.46 10.54
N LEU A 144 -7.72 -11.85 9.93
CA LEU A 144 -7.33 -12.06 8.54
C LEU A 144 -5.93 -12.68 8.51
N TYR A 145 -5.71 -13.60 7.59
CA TYR A 145 -4.45 -14.31 7.38
C TYR A 145 -3.90 -13.92 6.02
N MET A 146 -2.66 -13.49 5.97
CA MET A 146 -2.03 -12.88 4.80
C MET A 146 -0.61 -13.41 4.59
N GLU A 147 -0.10 -13.31 3.37
CA GLU A 147 1.32 -13.60 3.11
C GLU A 147 2.25 -12.67 3.91
N TYR A 148 3.50 -13.10 4.05
CA TYR A 148 4.54 -12.30 4.70
C TYR A 148 5.43 -11.62 3.67
N CYS A 149 5.26 -10.30 3.54
CA CYS A 149 6.12 -9.47 2.69
C CYS A 149 7.43 -9.12 3.41
N VAL A 150 8.48 -9.91 3.18
CA VAL A 150 9.75 -9.85 3.92
C VAL A 150 10.44 -8.49 3.95
N TYR A 151 10.32 -7.70 2.88
CA TYR A 151 11.00 -6.40 2.80
C TYR A 151 10.19 -5.27 3.45
N GLY A 152 8.98 -5.57 3.90
CA GLY A 152 8.07 -4.66 4.58
C GLY A 152 7.43 -3.64 3.63
N ILE A 153 6.93 -2.58 4.23
CA ILE A 153 6.14 -1.54 3.55
C ILE A 153 7.02 -0.48 2.88
N LEU A 154 6.53 0.12 1.78
CA LEU A 154 7.23 1.11 0.96
C LEU A 154 7.68 2.33 1.79
N THR A 155 6.89 2.75 2.78
CA THR A 155 7.25 3.80 3.74
C THR A 155 8.60 3.53 4.42
N MET A 156 8.84 2.29 4.86
CA MET A 156 10.09 1.91 5.49
C MET A 156 11.24 1.91 4.50
N ILE A 157 11.02 1.42 3.27
CA ILE A 157 12.04 1.31 2.24
C ILE A 157 12.48 2.71 1.79
N MET A 158 11.54 3.66 1.59
CA MET A 158 11.86 5.06 1.27
C MET A 158 12.73 5.71 2.35
N ARG A 159 12.33 5.56 3.63
CA ARG A 159 13.10 6.10 4.77
C ARG A 159 14.50 5.48 4.86
N GLN A 160 14.62 4.17 4.64
CA GLN A 160 15.91 3.47 4.65
C GLN A 160 16.83 3.99 3.55
N GLN A 161 16.31 4.16 2.34
CA GLN A 161 17.09 4.73 1.23
C GLN A 161 17.55 6.16 1.54
N LYS A 162 16.63 7.01 2.03
CA LYS A 162 16.93 8.42 2.34
C LYS A 162 18.01 8.56 3.40
N ASN A 163 18.03 7.66 4.38
CA ASN A 163 18.94 7.69 5.54
C ASN A 163 20.28 6.97 5.32
N GLN A 164 20.54 6.37 4.15
CA GLN A 164 21.83 5.73 3.91
C GLN A 164 22.98 6.74 4.04
N ARG A 165 23.84 6.50 5.03
CA ARG A 165 25.09 7.27 5.23
C ARG A 165 26.10 6.84 4.17
N HIS A 166 26.75 7.81 3.52
CA HIS A 166 27.76 7.55 2.50
C HIS A 166 29.12 8.12 2.90
N THR A 167 30.11 7.24 2.98
CA THR A 167 31.54 7.59 3.05
C THR A 167 32.06 7.83 1.63
N GLY A 168 32.82 8.91 1.40
CA GLY A 168 33.45 9.24 0.11
C GLY A 168 32.76 10.29 -0.79
N ARG A 169 33.40 10.63 -1.92
CA ARG A 169 33.07 11.76 -2.84
C ARG A 169 31.78 11.58 -3.68
N SER A 170 31.15 10.40 -3.69
CA SER A 170 29.92 10.09 -4.48
C SER A 170 28.61 10.46 -3.75
N ARG A 171 28.58 11.57 -3.01
CA ARG A 171 27.42 11.99 -2.19
C ARG A 171 26.18 12.41 -3.00
N LYS A 172 26.34 12.75 -4.28
CA LYS A 172 25.31 13.46 -5.07
C LYS A 172 24.26 12.56 -5.75
N PHE A 173 24.57 11.30 -6.05
CA PHE A 173 23.74 10.46 -6.95
C PHE A 173 22.99 9.28 -6.27
N LYS A 174 23.18 9.05 -4.97
CA LYS A 174 22.64 7.84 -4.27
C LYS A 174 21.41 8.08 -3.39
N ARG A 175 20.93 9.32 -3.29
CA ARG A 175 19.68 9.69 -2.58
C ARG A 175 18.42 9.60 -3.45
N ALA A 176 18.51 8.95 -4.61
CA ALA A 176 17.38 8.69 -5.48
C ALA A 176 17.34 7.18 -5.75
N TRP A 177 16.14 6.64 -5.92
CA TRP A 177 16.03 5.28 -6.43
C TRP A 177 16.35 5.23 -7.92
N PRO A 178 16.89 4.10 -8.40
CA PRO A 178 17.13 3.88 -9.82
C PRO A 178 15.85 3.99 -10.61
N GLU A 179 15.91 4.70 -11.73
CA GLU A 179 14.76 4.83 -12.62
C GLU A 179 14.16 3.48 -13.08
N PRO A 180 14.94 2.43 -13.44
CA PRO A 180 14.36 1.14 -13.77
C PRO A 180 13.49 0.55 -12.65
N PHE A 181 13.88 0.74 -11.40
CA PHE A 181 13.08 0.29 -10.27
C PHE A 181 11.77 1.07 -10.16
N ILE A 182 11.82 2.39 -10.34
CA ILE A 182 10.62 3.23 -10.37
C ILE A 182 9.67 2.75 -11.48
N TRP A 183 10.19 2.40 -12.66
CA TRP A 183 9.37 1.84 -13.74
C TRP A 183 8.73 0.48 -13.38
N TYR A 184 9.47 -0.43 -12.74
CA TYR A 184 8.91 -1.70 -12.27
C TYR A 184 7.80 -1.48 -11.25
N MET A 185 8.03 -0.58 -10.29
CA MET A 185 7.06 -0.18 -9.29
C MET A 185 5.79 0.39 -9.94
N PHE A 186 5.95 1.31 -10.90
CA PHE A 186 4.83 1.91 -11.64
C PHE A 186 4.03 0.85 -12.38
N ARG A 187 4.71 -0.13 -13.00
CA ARG A 187 4.06 -1.21 -13.73
C ARG A 187 3.26 -2.13 -12.82
N SER A 188 3.79 -2.48 -11.65
CA SER A 188 3.08 -3.29 -10.65
C SER A 188 1.79 -2.59 -10.19
N LEU A 189 1.89 -1.30 -9.85
CA LEU A 189 0.74 -0.48 -9.44
C LEU A 189 -0.31 -0.36 -10.57
N ALA A 190 0.11 -0.10 -11.80
CA ALA A 190 -0.79 -0.01 -12.95
C ALA A 190 -1.51 -1.33 -13.24
N ARG A 191 -0.86 -2.48 -13.01
CA ARG A 191 -1.50 -3.81 -13.11
C ARG A 191 -2.55 -4.03 -12.04
N ALA A 192 -2.27 -3.64 -10.79
CA ALA A 192 -3.25 -3.69 -9.72
C ALA A 192 -4.47 -2.80 -10.03
N CYS A 193 -4.25 -1.58 -10.51
CA CYS A 193 -5.35 -0.70 -10.95
C CYS A 193 -6.16 -1.29 -12.12
N LEU A 194 -5.50 -1.93 -13.08
CA LEU A 194 -6.20 -2.57 -14.20
C LEU A 194 -7.06 -3.75 -13.74
N ALA A 195 -6.64 -4.48 -12.71
CA ALA A 195 -7.44 -5.53 -12.11
C ALA A 195 -8.66 -4.96 -11.36
N MET A 196 -8.46 -3.90 -10.57
CA MET A 196 -9.55 -3.16 -9.91
C MET A 196 -10.56 -2.55 -10.90
N GLU A 197 -10.13 -2.10 -12.09
CA GLU A 197 -11.07 -1.62 -13.12
C GLU A 197 -11.99 -2.73 -13.67
N LYS A 198 -11.60 -4.00 -13.57
CA LYS A 198 -12.36 -5.14 -14.11
C LYS A 198 -13.29 -5.80 -13.09
N THR A 199 -13.12 -5.53 -11.80
CA THR A 199 -13.97 -6.12 -10.76
C THR A 199 -15.43 -5.68 -10.91
N TYR A 200 -16.35 -6.40 -10.27
CA TYR A 200 -17.78 -6.09 -10.26
C TYR A 200 -18.36 -5.95 -11.68
N ASN A 201 -18.01 -6.89 -12.57
CA ASN A 201 -18.46 -6.90 -13.96
C ASN A 201 -18.15 -5.59 -14.72
N GLY A 202 -17.06 -4.92 -14.36
CA GLY A 202 -16.59 -3.70 -15.02
C GLY A 202 -17.16 -2.38 -14.47
N THR A 203 -18.01 -2.40 -13.44
CA THR A 203 -18.30 -1.16 -12.68
C THR A 203 -17.04 -0.65 -11.98
N GLY A 204 -16.15 -1.56 -11.60
CA GLY A 204 -14.83 -1.29 -11.06
C GLY A 204 -14.82 -1.03 -9.56
N MET A 205 -13.63 -1.02 -9.00
CA MET A 205 -13.36 -0.81 -7.58
C MET A 205 -12.45 0.40 -7.38
N VAL A 206 -12.77 1.23 -6.37
CA VAL A 206 -11.84 2.20 -5.80
C VAL A 206 -11.20 1.57 -4.56
N HIS A 207 -9.88 1.64 -4.43
CA HIS A 207 -9.18 1.06 -3.28
C HIS A 207 -9.48 1.83 -1.98
N GLY A 208 -9.73 3.14 -2.09
CA GLY A 208 -9.99 4.02 -0.96
C GLY A 208 -8.73 4.42 -0.20
N ASP A 209 -7.84 3.46 0.10
CA ASP A 209 -6.63 3.70 0.91
C ASP A 209 -5.31 3.30 0.22
N LEU A 210 -5.12 3.66 -1.06
CA LEU A 210 -3.92 3.31 -1.80
C LEU A 210 -2.75 4.27 -1.46
N GLN A 211 -1.97 3.90 -0.45
CA GLN A 211 -0.87 4.70 0.11
C GLN A 211 0.40 3.88 0.37
N ALA A 212 1.53 4.55 0.69
CA ALA A 212 2.83 3.86 0.86
C ALA A 212 2.86 2.88 2.04
N GLY A 213 1.98 3.05 3.03
CA GLY A 213 1.78 2.08 4.11
C GLY A 213 1.19 0.75 3.65
N ASN A 214 0.45 0.76 2.55
CA ASN A 214 -0.30 -0.39 2.02
C ASN A 214 0.33 -0.98 0.75
N CYS A 215 1.57 -0.57 0.44
CA CYS A 215 2.38 -1.16 -0.61
C CYS A 215 3.59 -1.86 0.01
N MET A 216 3.82 -3.12 -0.32
CA MET A 216 4.86 -3.96 0.29
C MET A 216 5.72 -4.64 -0.79
N TYR A 217 6.83 -5.24 -0.37
CA TYR A 217 7.69 -6.04 -1.24
C TYR A 217 7.86 -7.46 -0.70
N SER A 218 7.45 -8.44 -1.50
CA SER A 218 7.58 -9.88 -1.22
C SER A 218 8.80 -10.50 -1.94
N ASN A 219 9.19 -11.73 -1.58
CA ASN A 219 10.42 -12.40 -2.05
C ASN A 219 10.17 -13.81 -2.63
N GLU A 220 8.93 -14.21 -2.91
CA GLU A 220 8.66 -15.63 -3.21
C GLU A 220 9.15 -16.11 -4.58
N ILE A 221 9.64 -15.25 -5.48
CA ILE A 221 10.28 -15.68 -6.74
C ILE A 221 11.50 -14.81 -7.08
N PRO A 222 12.65 -15.41 -7.46
CA PRO A 222 13.87 -14.65 -7.72
C PRO A 222 13.81 -14.06 -9.14
N LYS A 223 13.19 -12.89 -9.26
CA LYS A 223 13.39 -11.93 -10.38
C LYS A 223 12.63 -10.64 -10.07
N HIS A 224 13.36 -9.73 -9.43
CA HIS A 224 12.98 -8.35 -9.11
C HIS A 224 11.98 -8.22 -7.98
N GLU A 225 12.27 -7.24 -7.13
CA GLU A 225 11.48 -6.78 -6.00
C GLU A 225 10.08 -6.42 -6.51
N THR A 226 9.11 -7.31 -6.33
CA THR A 226 7.73 -7.07 -6.77
C THR A 226 7.02 -6.25 -5.72
N LEU A 227 6.54 -5.06 -6.12
CA LEU A 227 5.59 -4.31 -5.31
C LEU A 227 4.23 -5.01 -5.34
N THR A 228 3.66 -5.15 -4.15
CA THR A 228 2.41 -5.81 -3.85
C THR A 228 1.50 -4.85 -3.07
N VAL A 229 0.23 -4.72 -3.46
CA VAL A 229 -0.78 -3.86 -2.83
C VAL A 229 -1.57 -4.66 -1.79
N ALA A 230 -1.87 -4.03 -0.66
CA ALA A 230 -2.57 -4.62 0.48
C ALA A 230 -3.67 -3.70 1.03
N ASP A 231 -4.38 -4.19 2.04
CA ASP A 231 -5.37 -3.46 2.83
C ASP A 231 -6.56 -2.91 2.02
N PHE A 232 -7.36 -3.85 1.51
CA PHE A 232 -8.61 -3.57 0.80
C PHE A 232 -9.78 -3.31 1.76
N GLY A 233 -9.52 -2.97 3.04
CA GLY A 233 -10.58 -2.75 4.03
C GLY A 233 -11.45 -1.53 3.73
N SER A 234 -10.89 -0.52 3.06
CA SER A 234 -11.61 0.69 2.64
C SER A 234 -12.04 0.67 1.17
N ALA A 235 -11.78 -0.43 0.47
CA ALA A 235 -12.13 -0.53 -0.94
C ALA A 235 -13.65 -0.61 -1.11
N ARG A 236 -14.14 -0.15 -2.26
CA ARG A 236 -15.58 -0.11 -2.58
C ARG A 236 -15.82 -0.32 -4.06
N GLU A 237 -16.96 -0.93 -4.39
CA GLU A 237 -17.50 -0.89 -5.74
C GLU A 237 -17.89 0.55 -6.12
N ILE A 238 -17.62 0.96 -7.35
CA ILE A 238 -17.90 2.32 -7.84
C ILE A 238 -19.38 2.43 -8.26
N LEU A 239 -20.27 2.28 -7.28
CA LEU A 239 -21.72 2.51 -7.39
C LEU A 239 -22.06 4.01 -7.40
N PRO A 240 -23.29 4.42 -7.79
CA PRO A 240 -23.68 5.83 -7.83
C PRO A 240 -23.38 6.63 -6.54
N ASN A 241 -23.64 6.04 -5.37
CA ASN A 241 -23.38 6.61 -4.04
C ASN A 241 -21.87 6.77 -3.71
N VAL A 242 -21.01 5.96 -4.34
CA VAL A 242 -19.55 6.11 -4.25
C VAL A 242 -19.09 7.19 -5.24
N LYS A 243 -19.67 7.22 -6.44
CA LYS A 243 -19.37 8.24 -7.48
C LYS A 243 -19.68 9.66 -7.02
N ASP A 244 -20.81 9.86 -6.34
CA ASP A 244 -21.25 11.16 -5.81
C ASP A 244 -20.70 11.48 -4.41
N ARG A 245 -20.08 10.49 -3.75
CA ARG A 245 -19.45 10.53 -2.41
C ARG A 245 -20.41 10.50 -1.23
N SER A 246 -21.70 10.26 -1.45
CA SER A 246 -22.67 10.10 -0.36
C SER A 246 -22.32 8.97 0.61
N ASP A 247 -21.63 7.93 0.15
CA ASP A 247 -21.16 6.83 1.00
C ASP A 247 -19.70 7.01 1.50
N MET A 248 -18.96 8.01 1.00
CA MET A 248 -17.53 8.16 1.29
C MET A 248 -17.21 8.90 2.60
N GLY A 249 -18.19 9.56 3.22
CA GLY A 249 -17.94 10.55 4.30
C GLY A 249 -17.25 10.03 5.57
N ALA A 250 -17.36 8.73 5.89
CA ALA A 250 -16.74 8.17 7.10
C ALA A 250 -15.27 7.78 6.91
N ASP A 251 -14.89 7.32 5.72
CA ASP A 251 -13.56 6.82 5.37
C ASP A 251 -13.27 7.13 3.89
N PRO A 252 -13.02 8.40 3.54
CA PRO A 252 -12.98 8.81 2.13
C PRO A 252 -11.68 8.35 1.45
N CYS A 253 -10.54 8.57 2.11
CA CYS A 253 -9.21 8.10 1.74
C CYS A 253 -8.17 8.56 2.77
N CYS A 254 -6.93 8.07 2.70
CA CYS A 254 -5.81 8.68 3.41
C CYS A 254 -5.58 10.13 2.92
N PRO A 255 -5.67 11.16 3.79
CA PRO A 255 -5.59 12.56 3.38
C PRO A 255 -4.29 12.94 2.65
N GLU A 256 -3.17 12.30 3.00
CA GLU A 256 -1.87 12.57 2.37
C GLU A 256 -1.77 12.08 0.93
N TYR A 257 -2.69 11.21 0.52
CA TYR A 257 -2.81 10.62 -0.82
C TYR A 257 -4.13 10.98 -1.51
N ALA A 258 -4.94 11.85 -0.89
CA ALA A 258 -6.27 12.15 -1.35
C ALA A 258 -6.26 12.73 -2.78
N PRO A 259 -6.97 12.09 -3.74
CA PRO A 259 -7.20 12.71 -5.03
C PRO A 259 -8.18 13.88 -4.91
N PRO A 260 -8.18 14.84 -5.85
CA PRO A 260 -9.08 15.99 -5.86
C PRO A 260 -10.53 15.66 -5.55
N GLU A 261 -11.08 14.63 -6.19
CA GLU A 261 -12.46 14.19 -5.98
C GLU A 261 -12.74 13.66 -4.57
N LEU A 262 -11.74 13.21 -3.82
CA LEU A 262 -11.88 12.73 -2.43
C LEU A 262 -11.14 13.62 -1.42
N ALA A 263 -10.73 14.82 -1.83
CA ALA A 263 -10.06 15.77 -0.94
C ALA A 263 -11.09 16.45 -0.03
N TRP A 264 -10.93 16.24 1.27
CA TRP A 264 -11.76 16.85 2.30
C TRP A 264 -11.09 18.07 2.90
N ASP A 265 -11.84 19.17 3.01
CA ASP A 265 -11.45 20.36 3.74
C ASP A 265 -11.88 20.22 5.21
N PRO A 266 -10.93 19.97 6.14
CA PRO A 266 -11.25 19.79 7.54
C PRO A 266 -11.68 21.09 8.24
N VAL A 267 -11.42 22.27 7.65
CA VAL A 267 -11.78 23.56 8.24
C VAL A 267 -13.25 23.87 7.98
N ASN A 268 -13.70 23.62 6.76
CA ASN A 268 -15.08 23.91 6.32
C ASN A 268 -16.00 22.69 6.39
N ASP A 269 -15.48 21.53 6.81
CA ASP A 269 -16.19 20.25 6.89
C ASP A 269 -16.93 19.91 5.60
N THR A 270 -16.22 20.01 4.47
CA THR A 270 -16.79 19.81 3.14
C THR A 270 -15.76 19.30 2.13
N TRP A 271 -16.22 18.85 0.96
CA TRP A 271 -15.33 18.48 -0.14
C TRP A 271 -14.66 19.72 -0.74
N GLU A 272 -13.37 19.61 -1.07
CA GLU A 272 -12.65 20.72 -1.71
C GLU A 272 -13.17 21.02 -3.13
N VAL A 273 -13.72 20.02 -3.81
CA VAL A 273 -14.16 20.14 -5.22
C VAL A 273 -15.68 20.01 -5.36
N PRO A 274 -16.27 20.50 -6.47
CA PRO A 274 -17.71 20.43 -6.70
C PRO A 274 -18.28 19.00 -6.76
N ALA A 275 -19.59 18.90 -6.52
CA ALA A 275 -20.38 17.66 -6.62
C ALA A 275 -20.20 16.92 -7.96
N ALA A 276 -19.98 17.66 -9.05
CA ALA A 276 -19.81 17.14 -10.41
C ALA A 276 -18.48 16.39 -10.65
N MET A 277 -17.48 16.54 -9.78
CA MET A 277 -16.23 15.79 -9.89
C MET A 277 -16.39 14.42 -9.22
N HIS A 278 -16.54 13.37 -10.02
CA HIS A 278 -16.91 12.03 -9.55
C HIS A 278 -15.72 11.09 -9.27
N VAL A 279 -15.92 10.20 -8.30
CA VAL A 279 -15.04 9.04 -8.05
C VAL A 279 -15.14 8.07 -9.23
N SER A 280 -14.00 7.51 -9.65
CA SER A 280 -13.93 6.54 -10.75
C SER A 280 -12.67 5.67 -10.65
N GLY A 281 -12.43 4.78 -11.62
CA GLY A 281 -11.14 4.08 -11.71
C GLY A 281 -9.93 5.03 -11.79
N LYS A 282 -10.13 6.28 -12.27
CA LYS A 282 -9.11 7.33 -12.32
C LYS A 282 -8.72 7.89 -10.94
N THR A 283 -9.51 7.60 -9.91
CA THR A 283 -9.20 7.91 -8.52
C THR A 283 -8.00 7.09 -8.05
N ASN A 284 -7.97 5.79 -8.34
CA ASN A 284 -6.80 4.94 -8.09
C ASN A 284 -5.56 5.42 -8.87
N ILE A 285 -5.75 5.92 -10.11
CA ILE A 285 -4.66 6.42 -10.96
C ILE A 285 -3.95 7.62 -10.32
N TYR A 286 -4.70 8.54 -9.72
CA TYR A 286 -4.11 9.64 -8.98
C TYR A 286 -3.32 9.16 -7.76
N GLN A 287 -3.89 8.24 -6.97
CA GLN A 287 -3.22 7.69 -5.78
C GLN A 287 -1.90 6.99 -6.14
N ILE A 288 -1.83 6.24 -7.24
CA ILE A 288 -0.54 5.69 -7.71
C ILE A 288 0.40 6.80 -8.21
N GLY A 289 -0.11 7.86 -8.84
CA GLY A 289 0.69 9.04 -9.17
C GLY A 289 1.34 9.68 -7.94
N MET A 290 0.60 9.76 -6.83
CA MET A 290 1.11 10.24 -5.53
C MET A 290 2.15 9.29 -4.96
N LEU A 291 1.94 7.97 -5.02
CA LEU A 291 2.94 6.96 -4.66
C LEU A 291 4.24 7.10 -5.48
N MET A 292 4.11 7.29 -6.79
CA MET A 292 5.27 7.51 -7.67
C MET A 292 6.02 8.79 -7.29
N ALA A 293 5.31 9.90 -7.06
CA ALA A 293 5.92 11.15 -6.64
C ALA A 293 6.62 11.05 -5.28
N CYS A 294 6.01 10.33 -4.33
CA CYS A 294 6.59 9.99 -3.03
C CYS A 294 7.90 9.20 -3.20
N ALA A 295 7.87 8.13 -4.00
CA ALA A 295 9.02 7.28 -4.29
C ALA A 295 10.18 8.04 -4.98
N MET A 296 9.88 8.87 -5.98
CA MET A 296 10.87 9.72 -6.66
C MET A 296 11.54 10.73 -5.72
N ARG A 297 10.85 11.11 -4.65
CA ARG A 297 11.35 12.04 -3.61
C ARG A 297 11.91 11.34 -2.38
N LEU A 298 11.71 10.02 -2.25
CA LEU A 298 11.94 9.24 -1.03
C LEU A 298 11.23 9.82 0.20
N GLU A 299 10.02 10.34 0.00
CA GLU A 299 9.18 10.88 1.07
C GLU A 299 7.94 10.01 1.23
N PRO A 300 7.64 9.51 2.45
CA PRO A 300 6.41 8.75 2.72
C PRO A 300 5.11 9.51 2.49
N SER A 301 5.15 10.82 2.48
CA SER A 301 4.04 11.70 2.10
C SER A 301 4.63 13.00 1.57
N LEU A 302 3.92 13.67 0.66
CA LEU A 302 4.42 14.90 0.05
C LEU A 302 4.16 16.09 1.00
N PRO A 303 5.19 16.89 1.36
CA PRO A 303 5.01 18.07 2.20
C PRO A 303 3.92 19.03 1.70
N GLU A 304 3.77 19.17 0.40
CA GLU A 304 2.75 20.02 -0.23
C GLU A 304 1.33 19.56 0.14
N ASN A 305 1.11 18.29 0.46
CA ASN A 305 -0.21 17.73 0.79
C ASN A 305 -0.47 17.61 2.30
N ASN A 306 0.59 17.71 3.11
CA ASN A 306 0.55 17.41 4.55
C ASN A 306 -0.17 18.48 5.39
N TRP A 307 -0.56 19.62 4.83
CA TRP A 307 -1.32 20.65 5.55
C TRP A 307 -2.66 20.12 6.09
N ARG A 308 -3.24 19.10 5.44
CA ARG A 308 -4.47 18.43 5.90
C ARG A 308 -4.30 17.69 7.22
N LEU A 309 -3.07 17.28 7.55
CA LEU A 309 -2.68 16.62 8.79
C LEU A 309 -1.38 17.25 9.31
N ALA A 310 -1.37 18.58 9.39
CA ALA A 310 -0.18 19.34 9.73
C ALA A 310 0.37 18.92 11.10
N SER A 311 1.56 18.32 11.10
CA SER A 311 2.30 18.06 12.33
C SER A 311 2.92 19.35 12.89
N PRO A 312 3.21 19.43 14.20
CA PRO A 312 3.93 20.57 14.77
C PRO A 312 5.22 20.88 13.97
N GLY A 313 5.41 22.14 13.60
CA GLY A 313 6.53 22.58 12.76
C GLY A 313 6.30 22.50 11.25
N TYR A 314 5.09 22.18 10.79
CA TYR A 314 4.72 22.31 9.38
C TYR A 314 4.88 23.76 8.89
N SER A 315 5.66 23.95 7.82
CA SER A 315 6.08 25.29 7.37
C SER A 315 6.05 25.48 5.86
N VAL A 316 5.29 24.65 5.12
CA VAL A 316 5.16 24.82 3.66
C VAL A 316 4.29 26.06 3.39
N PRO A 317 4.78 27.05 2.63
CA PRO A 317 4.00 28.26 2.31
C PRO A 317 2.71 27.93 1.59
N LEU A 318 1.63 28.69 1.83
CA LEU A 318 0.32 28.47 1.22
C LEU A 318 0.41 28.33 -0.32
N GLY A 319 1.20 29.19 -0.96
CA GLY A 319 1.49 29.18 -2.41
C GLY A 319 2.13 27.90 -2.95
N GLU A 320 2.64 27.02 -2.08
CA GLU A 320 3.20 25.73 -2.46
C GLU A 320 2.37 24.53 -1.96
N GLN A 321 1.30 24.78 -1.19
CA GLN A 321 0.42 23.74 -0.69
C GLN A 321 -0.52 23.24 -1.80
N LEU A 322 -0.73 21.92 -1.84
CA LEU A 322 -1.59 21.25 -2.79
C LEU A 322 -3.06 21.37 -2.33
N HIS A 323 -3.74 22.37 -2.87
CA HIS A 323 -5.15 22.68 -2.61
C HIS A 323 -5.96 22.40 -3.87
N HIS A 324 -7.11 21.76 -3.71
CA HIS A 324 -8.04 21.43 -4.79
C HIS A 324 -9.27 22.35 -4.79
N ASN A 325 -9.43 23.15 -3.74
CA ASN A 325 -10.50 24.11 -3.63
C ASN A 325 -10.36 25.25 -4.64
N ALA A 326 -11.36 25.39 -5.53
CA ALA A 326 -11.40 26.44 -6.54
C ALA A 326 -11.38 27.85 -5.91
N LYS A 327 -11.91 28.03 -4.69
CA LYS A 327 -11.88 29.31 -3.97
C LYS A 327 -10.48 29.71 -3.49
N LEU A 328 -9.57 28.74 -3.39
CA LEU A 328 -8.16 28.95 -3.06
C LEU A 328 -7.26 28.95 -4.32
N THR A 329 -7.87 28.97 -5.52
CA THR A 329 -7.11 29.10 -6.78
C THR A 329 -6.31 30.40 -6.75
N GLY A 330 -4.98 30.29 -6.90
CA GLY A 330 -4.05 31.41 -6.81
C GLY A 330 -3.43 31.62 -5.42
N GLN A 331 -3.94 30.94 -4.38
CA GLN A 331 -3.31 30.90 -3.07
C GLN A 331 -2.50 29.64 -2.84
N GLY A 332 -2.86 28.50 -3.46
CA GLY A 332 -2.09 27.26 -3.49
C GLY A 332 -1.91 26.70 -4.90
N ILE A 333 -1.37 25.49 -5.01
CA ILE A 333 -1.21 24.76 -6.29
C ILE A 333 -2.25 23.65 -6.40
N GLN A 334 -2.77 23.41 -7.60
CA GLN A 334 -3.70 22.29 -7.87
C GLN A 334 -3.01 21.04 -8.44
N GLU A 335 -1.85 21.22 -9.08
CA GLU A 335 -1.04 20.16 -9.65
C GLU A 335 0.43 20.35 -9.25
N LEU A 336 1.14 19.24 -9.00
CA LEU A 336 2.56 19.31 -8.69
C LEU A 336 3.36 19.82 -9.89
N PRO A 337 4.14 20.91 -9.74
CA PRO A 337 4.98 21.38 -10.82
C PRO A 337 6.15 20.42 -11.07
N LYS A 338 6.58 20.30 -12.33
CA LYS A 338 7.69 19.43 -12.76
C LYS A 338 8.94 19.58 -11.88
N ARG A 339 9.24 20.81 -11.44
CA ARG A 339 10.39 21.12 -10.57
C ARG A 339 10.40 20.33 -9.25
N LYS A 340 9.21 19.99 -8.71
CA LYS A 340 9.04 19.25 -7.45
C LYS A 340 9.26 17.74 -7.61
N LEU A 341 9.23 17.21 -8.84
CA LEU A 341 9.44 15.79 -9.13
C LEU A 341 10.86 15.48 -9.61
N ASN A 342 11.41 16.29 -10.52
CA ASN A 342 12.62 15.89 -11.25
C ASN A 342 13.93 16.48 -10.74
N TYR A 343 13.96 17.55 -9.94
CA TYR A 343 15.22 18.27 -9.73
C TYR A 343 15.88 17.93 -8.39
N TYR A 344 17.19 17.70 -8.42
CA TYR A 344 18.05 17.72 -7.23
C TYR A 344 18.64 19.12 -7.05
N ASN A 345 18.40 19.74 -5.88
CA ASN A 345 18.85 21.09 -5.55
C ASN A 345 18.53 22.15 -6.63
N GLY A 346 17.49 21.92 -7.44
CA GLY A 346 17.08 22.82 -8.53
C GLY A 346 17.93 22.81 -9.80
N VAL A 347 18.99 21.98 -9.90
CA VAL A 347 19.97 22.09 -10.99
C VAL A 347 20.01 20.88 -11.93
N HIS A 348 19.87 19.65 -11.41
CA HIS A 348 20.02 18.44 -12.24
C HIS A 348 18.78 17.55 -12.23
N PRO A 349 18.32 17.05 -13.39
CA PRO A 349 17.25 16.08 -13.47
C PRO A 349 17.67 14.75 -12.83
N LYS A 350 16.76 14.14 -12.08
CA LYS A 350 16.92 12.84 -11.39
C LYS A 350 16.45 11.67 -12.25
N TYR A 351 15.46 11.93 -13.09
CA TYR A 351 14.69 10.95 -13.84
C TYR A 351 14.48 11.43 -15.29
N GLY A 352 14.25 10.49 -16.20
CA GLY A 352 13.90 10.74 -17.59
C GLY A 352 12.56 11.45 -17.74
N GLU A 353 12.44 12.23 -18.82
CA GLU A 353 11.25 13.04 -19.13
C GLU A 353 9.97 12.21 -19.26
N ASP A 354 10.06 11.02 -19.85
CA ASP A 354 8.91 10.13 -20.03
C ASP A 354 8.30 9.69 -18.69
N LEU A 355 9.15 9.32 -17.72
CA LEU A 355 8.69 8.92 -16.39
C LEU A 355 7.95 10.08 -15.71
N ILE A 356 8.54 11.28 -15.76
CA ILE A 356 7.96 12.47 -15.14
C ILE A 356 6.65 12.86 -15.82
N HIS A 357 6.61 12.79 -17.15
CA HIS A 357 5.42 13.07 -17.91
C HIS A 357 4.27 12.14 -17.49
N LEU A 358 4.51 10.83 -17.43
CA LEU A 358 3.47 9.86 -17.02
C LEU A 358 3.02 10.03 -15.57
N VAL A 359 3.95 10.31 -14.64
CA VAL A 359 3.59 10.58 -13.23
C VAL A 359 2.73 11.84 -13.14
N ARG A 360 3.08 12.92 -13.86
CA ARG A 360 2.28 14.15 -13.92
C ARG A 360 0.92 13.93 -14.59
N LEU A 361 0.85 13.07 -15.60
CA LEU A 361 -0.40 12.72 -16.26
C LEU A 361 -1.36 12.00 -15.30
N CYS A 362 -0.84 11.18 -14.38
CA CYS A 362 -1.65 10.56 -13.32
C CYS A 362 -2.14 11.57 -12.28
N LEU A 363 -1.36 12.63 -12.02
CA LEU A 363 -1.62 13.66 -11.02
C LEU A 363 -2.45 14.85 -11.53
N LYS A 364 -3.13 14.70 -12.67
CA LYS A 364 -4.00 15.75 -13.20
C LYS A 364 -5.15 16.04 -12.24
N HIS A 365 -5.45 17.33 -12.05
CA HIS A 365 -6.48 17.75 -11.11
C HIS A 365 -7.85 17.20 -11.53
N ASP A 366 -8.26 17.45 -12.77
CA ASP A 366 -9.47 16.85 -13.34
C ASP A 366 -9.23 15.37 -13.71
N PRO A 367 -10.03 14.42 -13.15
CA PRO A 367 -9.95 13.00 -13.46
C PRO A 367 -10.08 12.65 -14.96
N SER A 368 -10.77 13.47 -15.75
CA SER A 368 -10.97 13.25 -17.19
C SER A 368 -9.65 13.24 -17.97
N HIS A 369 -8.67 14.03 -17.52
CA HIS A 369 -7.34 14.15 -18.13
C HIS A 369 -6.34 13.08 -17.68
N ARG A 370 -6.69 12.27 -16.66
CA ARG A 370 -5.85 11.16 -16.20
C ARG A 370 -5.97 9.99 -17.21
N PRO A 371 -4.98 9.11 -17.37
CA PRO A 371 -5.11 7.93 -18.23
C PRO A 371 -5.97 6.85 -17.54
N THR A 372 -6.60 5.94 -18.29
CA THR A 372 -7.13 4.69 -17.71
C THR A 372 -5.98 3.79 -17.27
N ALA A 373 -6.23 2.82 -16.39
CA ALA A 373 -5.18 1.87 -15.99
C ALA A 373 -4.64 1.10 -17.20
N ARG A 374 -5.53 0.71 -18.13
CA ARG A 374 -5.14 0.09 -19.41
C ARG A 374 -4.21 1.00 -20.23
N ARG A 375 -4.58 2.28 -20.40
CA ARG A 375 -3.77 3.23 -21.17
C ARG A 375 -2.43 3.52 -20.50
N LEU A 376 -2.43 3.67 -19.18
CA LEU A 376 -1.22 3.89 -18.40
C LEU A 376 -0.26 2.70 -18.51
N LEU A 377 -0.77 1.47 -18.37
CA LEU A 377 0.06 0.27 -18.51
C LEU A 377 0.67 0.16 -19.91
N ALA A 378 -0.09 0.49 -20.95
CA ALA A 378 0.43 0.54 -22.32
C ALA A 378 1.56 1.57 -22.45
N LEU A 379 1.36 2.79 -21.96
CA LEU A 379 2.38 3.84 -21.97
C LEU A 379 3.65 3.43 -21.19
N ILE A 380 3.51 2.84 -20.00
CA ILE A 380 4.64 2.32 -19.23
C ILE A 380 5.42 1.30 -20.05
N ASN A 381 4.74 0.34 -20.70
CA ASN A 381 5.41 -0.68 -21.50
C ASN A 381 6.09 -0.13 -22.76
N THR A 382 5.60 0.99 -23.30
CA THR A 382 6.23 1.67 -24.45
C THR A 382 7.52 2.40 -24.06
N HIS A 383 7.53 3.08 -22.91
CA HIS A 383 8.65 3.95 -22.52
C HIS A 383 9.70 3.27 -21.61
N ALA A 384 9.32 2.25 -20.85
CA ALA A 384 10.23 1.62 -19.90
C ALA A 384 11.12 0.54 -20.55
N ILE A 385 12.43 0.63 -20.32
CA ILE A 385 13.41 -0.36 -20.77
C ILE A 385 13.58 -1.44 -19.70
N PHE A 386 12.91 -2.58 -19.86
CA PHE A 386 12.93 -3.68 -18.87
C PHE A 386 13.99 -4.77 -19.15
N ASP A 387 14.52 -4.89 -20.38
CA ASP A 387 15.29 -6.08 -20.80
C ASP A 387 16.76 -6.08 -20.38
N THR A 388 17.40 -4.91 -20.26
CA THR A 388 18.80 -4.77 -19.80
C THR A 388 19.00 -5.19 -18.34
N THR A 389 17.93 -5.15 -17.53
CA THR A 389 17.98 -5.52 -16.10
C THR A 389 17.78 -7.02 -15.88
N ARG A 390 17.04 -7.70 -16.79
CA ARG A 390 16.77 -9.15 -16.71
C ARG A 390 17.97 -10.01 -17.08
N GLN A 391 18.77 -9.60 -18.06
CA GLN A 391 19.94 -10.36 -18.52
C GLN A 391 21.11 -10.28 -17.53
N ALA A 392 21.27 -9.16 -16.82
CA ALA A 392 22.40 -8.94 -15.93
C ALA A 392 22.27 -9.56 -14.52
N LEU A 393 21.15 -10.21 -14.21
CA LEU A 393 20.81 -10.72 -12.86
C LEU A 393 20.31 -12.18 -12.90
N ALA A 394 20.99 -13.04 -13.65
CA ALA A 394 20.85 -14.49 -13.49
C ALA A 394 21.22 -14.90 -12.05
N ARG A 395 20.56 -15.94 -11.50
CA ARG A 395 20.78 -16.40 -10.11
C ARG A 395 22.27 -16.65 -9.85
N GLY A 396 22.81 -16.04 -8.79
CA GLY A 396 24.20 -16.26 -8.34
C GLY A 396 25.27 -15.42 -9.05
N ALA A 397 24.93 -14.68 -10.11
CA ALA A 397 25.92 -13.85 -10.80
C ALA A 397 26.30 -12.62 -9.95
N PRO A 398 27.61 -12.30 -9.81
CA PRO A 398 28.04 -11.09 -9.11
C PRO A 398 27.48 -9.86 -9.83
N ILE A 399 26.70 -9.05 -9.09
CA ILE A 399 26.11 -7.81 -9.62
C ILE A 399 27.25 -6.93 -10.18
N PRO A 400 27.26 -6.65 -11.50
CA PRO A 400 28.27 -5.82 -12.13
C PRO A 400 28.47 -4.51 -11.37
N ALA A 401 29.70 -4.02 -11.27
CA ALA A 401 30.00 -2.78 -10.54
C ALA A 401 29.14 -1.60 -11.02
N ALA A 402 28.87 -1.55 -12.33
CA ALA A 402 27.97 -0.59 -12.96
C ALA A 402 26.52 -0.68 -12.46
N LEU A 403 26.04 -1.85 -12.01
CA LEU A 403 24.70 -2.07 -11.47
C LEU A 403 24.63 -1.94 -9.94
N ARG A 404 25.77 -1.90 -9.24
CA ARG A 404 25.78 -1.63 -7.79
C ARG A 404 25.23 -0.26 -7.42
N LYS A 405 25.28 0.71 -8.35
CA LYS A 405 24.63 2.03 -8.22
C LYS A 405 23.09 1.95 -8.27
N HIS A 406 22.56 0.81 -8.72
CA HIS A 406 21.13 0.54 -8.80
C HIS A 406 20.59 -0.33 -7.65
N LYS A 407 21.36 -0.49 -6.58
CA LYS A 407 20.92 -1.22 -5.39
C LYS A 407 19.99 -0.38 -4.56
N ILE A 408 18.88 -0.97 -4.16
CA ILE A 408 17.95 -0.40 -3.21
C ILE A 408 18.33 -0.84 -1.82
N ALA A 409 18.10 0.05 -0.87
CA ALA A 409 18.25 -0.20 0.55
C ALA A 409 17.16 -1.15 1.05
N LEU A 410 17.19 -2.42 0.64
CA LEU A 410 16.38 -3.46 1.27
C LEU A 410 17.12 -4.03 2.48
N ARG A 411 16.38 -4.38 3.54
CA ARG A 411 16.93 -5.19 4.62
C ARG A 411 17.44 -6.50 4.00
N ARG A 412 18.74 -6.75 4.12
CA ARG A 412 19.46 -7.84 3.44
C ARG A 412 19.11 -9.24 3.94
N GLU A 413 18.47 -9.35 5.10
CA GLU A 413 18.29 -10.64 5.77
C GLU A 413 16.82 -10.87 6.09
N ASP A 414 16.27 -11.86 5.39
CA ASP A 414 15.02 -12.50 5.78
C ASP A 414 15.26 -13.32 7.06
N ARG A 415 15.14 -12.67 8.21
CA ARG A 415 15.30 -13.31 9.53
C ARG A 415 14.31 -14.46 9.76
N TRP A 416 13.23 -14.50 8.99
CA TRP A 416 12.13 -15.46 9.12
C TRP A 416 12.00 -16.34 7.88
N ARG A 417 13.12 -16.55 7.18
CA ARG A 417 13.20 -17.36 5.96
C ARG A 417 12.72 -18.79 6.22
N ILE A 418 11.98 -19.34 5.26
CA ILE A 418 11.62 -20.75 5.25
C ILE A 418 12.85 -21.57 4.81
N GLY A 419 13.15 -22.64 5.54
CA GLY A 419 14.28 -23.53 5.23
C GLY A 419 15.63 -23.08 5.79
N ASN A 420 16.68 -23.84 5.44
CA ASN A 420 18.01 -23.78 6.05
C ASN A 420 19.09 -23.14 5.19
N ASP A 421 18.76 -22.58 4.03
CA ASP A 421 19.75 -22.01 3.13
C ASP A 421 20.36 -20.75 3.75
N ARG A 422 21.43 -20.96 4.54
CA ARG A 422 22.45 -19.94 4.77
C ARG A 422 23.01 -19.56 3.39
N PRO A 423 23.04 -18.27 3.03
CA PRO A 423 23.71 -17.85 1.81
C PRO A 423 25.19 -18.21 1.80
#